data_AF-A0A815NB10-F1
#
_entry.id   AF-A0A815NB10-F1
#
_cell.length_a   1.000
_cell.length_b   1.000
_cell.length_c   1.000
_cell.angle_alpha   90.00
_cell.angle_beta   90.00
_cell.angle_gamma   90.00
#
_symmetry.space_group_name_H-M   'P 1'
#
loop_
_entity.id
_entity.type
_entity.pdbx_description
1 polymer ?
#
loop_
_entity_poly.entity_id
_entity_poly.type
_entity_poly.pdbx_seq_one_letter_code
_entity_poly.pdbx_strand_id
1 'polypeptide(L)'
;MSIVGANISLITTRAQSAYCKTPKLLAIGSIFQFSCKNDVIWGAGVLDSATFPTESYSKIMQTLDIRAVRGPRTRQFLMSTFNISVPEVYGDPALLLPYYLTGYKKALVPTISKLLILHFRDATRGPTIAGNTPIVTINACLPWNQIINLILQ
;
A
#
# COMPACT_ATOMS: atom_id res chain seq x y z
N MET A 1 27.19 -8.38 37.77
CA MET A 1 27.15 -6.93 37.50
C MET A 1 26.36 -6.74 36.21
N SER A 2 25.04 -6.51 36.32
CA SER A 2 24.16 -6.28 35.18
C SER A 2 24.44 -4.92 34.57
N ILE A 3 24.66 -4.86 33.25
CA ILE A 3 24.46 -3.62 32.51
C ILE A 3 23.07 -3.69 31.90
N VAL A 4 22.20 -2.96 32.57
CA VAL A 4 20.84 -2.57 32.21
C VAL A 4 20.89 -1.61 31.02
N GLY A 5 19.89 -1.72 30.12
CA GLY A 5 19.39 -0.56 29.37
C GLY A 5 19.82 -0.47 27.91
N ALA A 6 19.26 -1.34 27.06
CA ALA A 6 19.11 -1.00 25.65
C ALA A 6 18.14 0.20 25.55
N ASN A 7 18.70 1.40 25.39
CA ASN A 7 17.95 2.58 24.98
C ASN A 7 17.46 2.38 23.55
N ILE A 8 16.27 1.78 23.39
CA ILE A 8 15.46 1.95 22.19
C ILE A 8 14.90 3.37 22.25
N SER A 9 15.66 4.33 21.73
CA SER A 9 15.04 5.57 21.27
C SER A 9 14.41 5.26 19.92
N LEU A 10 13.08 5.33 19.86
CA LEU A 10 12.36 5.47 18.61
C LEU A 10 12.78 6.82 18.03
N ILE A 11 13.84 6.82 17.22
CA ILE A 11 14.22 7.98 16.42
C ILE A 11 13.13 8.13 15.36
N THR A 12 12.19 9.02 15.64
CA THR A 12 11.07 9.42 14.77
C THR A 12 11.46 10.53 13.80
N THR A 13 12.73 10.70 13.47
CA THR A 13 13.10 11.52 12.30
C THR A 13 12.85 10.68 11.05
N ARG A 14 11.72 10.95 10.38
CA ARG A 14 11.36 10.45 9.05
C ARG A 14 12.31 10.98 7.96
N ALA A 15 13.61 10.85 8.13
CA ALA A 15 14.52 10.80 6.99
C ALA A 15 14.54 9.33 6.54
N GLN A 16 13.65 9.00 5.62
CA GLN A 16 13.65 7.68 5.00
C GLN A 16 15.05 7.46 4.41
N SER A 17 15.75 6.42 4.86
CA SER A 17 17.07 6.10 4.33
C SER A 17 16.95 5.88 2.83
N ALA A 18 17.75 6.64 2.07
CA ALA A 18 17.92 6.45 0.63
C ALA A 18 18.38 5.03 0.24
N TYR A 19 18.83 4.27 1.23
CA TYR A 19 19.46 2.97 1.09
C TYR A 19 18.73 1.93 1.94
N CYS A 20 18.13 0.96 1.26
CA CYS A 20 17.69 -0.28 1.85
C CYS A 20 18.83 -1.30 1.82
N LYS A 21 18.89 -2.22 2.80
CA LYS A 21 19.93 -3.28 2.85
C LYS A 21 19.89 -4.19 1.62
N THR A 22 18.72 -4.43 1.08
CA THR A 22 18.49 -5.30 -0.09
C THR A 22 17.44 -4.70 -1.01
N PRO A 23 17.59 -4.83 -2.34
CA PRO A 23 16.52 -4.51 -3.30
C PRO A 23 15.24 -5.27 -2.97
N LYS A 24 14.08 -4.62 -3.19
CA LYS A 24 12.76 -5.21 -2.94
C LYS A 24 11.77 -4.87 -4.05
N LEU A 25 10.66 -5.59 -4.06
CA LEU A 25 9.53 -5.35 -4.96
C LEU A 25 8.50 -4.43 -4.30
N LEU A 26 8.11 -3.36 -4.98
CA LEU A 26 6.98 -2.51 -4.63
C LEU A 26 5.87 -2.76 -5.64
N ALA A 27 4.85 -3.53 -5.22
CA ALA A 27 3.82 -4.04 -6.12
C ALA A 27 2.44 -3.37 -5.96
N ILE A 28 1.96 -3.20 -4.73
CA ILE A 28 0.53 -2.93 -4.46
C ILE A 28 0.37 -1.68 -3.59
N GLY A 29 -0.63 -0.86 -3.90
CA GLY A 29 -1.02 0.29 -3.07
C GLY A 29 -0.20 1.58 -3.28
N SER A 30 -0.50 2.60 -2.47
CA SER A 30 0.14 3.92 -2.52
C SER A 30 1.44 3.95 -1.68
N ILE A 31 2.45 3.16 -2.08
CA ILE A 31 3.67 2.96 -1.28
C ILE A 31 4.96 3.37 -1.98
N PHE A 32 4.87 4.01 -3.15
CA PHE A 32 6.03 4.34 -3.97
C PHE A 32 7.08 5.18 -3.21
N GLN A 33 6.66 6.05 -2.29
CA GLN A 33 7.57 6.86 -1.45
C GLN A 33 8.58 6.04 -0.64
N PHE A 34 8.34 4.73 -0.46
CA PHE A 34 9.22 3.80 0.23
C PHE A 34 10.26 3.11 -0.68
N SER A 35 10.36 3.54 -1.94
CA SER A 35 11.37 3.05 -2.90
C SER A 35 12.78 3.39 -2.44
N CYS A 36 13.68 2.44 -2.58
CA CYS A 36 15.11 2.53 -2.34
C CYS A 36 15.89 2.24 -3.63
N LYS A 37 17.21 2.45 -3.57
CA LYS A 37 18.11 2.13 -4.68
C LYS A 37 17.91 0.69 -5.19
N ASN A 38 17.83 0.54 -6.52
CA ASN A 38 17.67 -0.73 -7.23
C ASN A 38 16.37 -1.50 -6.95
N ASP A 39 15.36 -0.88 -6.32
CA ASP A 39 14.07 -1.55 -6.15
C ASP A 39 13.35 -1.76 -7.48
N VAL A 40 12.51 -2.80 -7.52
CA VAL A 40 11.64 -3.10 -8.65
C VAL A 40 10.24 -2.56 -8.37
N ILE A 41 9.69 -1.79 -9.30
CA ILE A 41 8.34 -1.25 -9.23
C ILE A 41 7.43 -2.01 -10.18
N TRP A 42 6.37 -2.62 -9.64
CA TRP A 42 5.40 -3.39 -10.41
C TRP A 42 3.97 -3.10 -9.94
N GLY A 43 3.53 -1.85 -10.14
CA GLY A 43 2.15 -1.43 -9.87
C GLY A 43 1.95 -0.56 -8.62
N ALA A 44 3.03 -0.21 -7.91
CA ALA A 44 2.94 0.74 -6.81
C ALA A 44 2.55 2.15 -7.31
N GLY A 45 1.80 2.86 -6.47
CA GLY A 45 1.38 4.24 -6.67
C GLY A 45 2.00 5.20 -5.68
N VAL A 46 1.94 6.49 -5.99
CA VAL A 46 2.32 7.58 -5.07
C VAL A 46 1.12 7.91 -4.16
N LEU A 47 1.36 8.00 -2.84
CA LEU A 47 0.34 8.43 -1.87
C LEU A 47 0.20 9.94 -1.82
N ASP A 48 1.33 10.61 -1.63
CA ASP A 48 1.39 12.04 -1.40
C ASP A 48 2.70 12.56 -1.99
N SER A 49 2.58 13.47 -2.96
CA SER A 49 3.72 14.10 -3.62
C SER A 49 4.60 14.89 -2.65
N ALA A 50 4.06 15.36 -1.52
CA ALA A 50 4.81 16.10 -0.51
C ALA A 50 5.76 15.21 0.31
N THR A 51 5.65 13.88 0.19
CA THR A 51 6.47 12.93 0.97
C THR A 51 7.86 12.67 0.38
N PHE A 52 8.21 13.29 -0.75
CA PHE A 52 9.49 13.10 -1.43
C PHE A 52 10.47 14.24 -1.11
N PRO A 53 11.57 13.99 -0.37
CA PRO A 53 12.60 14.99 -0.14
C PRO A 53 13.41 15.28 -1.40
N THR A 54 13.84 16.53 -1.57
CA THR A 54 14.14 17.13 -2.88
C THR A 54 15.46 16.71 -3.55
N GLU A 55 16.54 16.40 -2.82
CA GLU A 55 17.85 16.19 -3.47
C GLU A 55 18.33 14.73 -3.50
N SER A 56 18.34 14.03 -2.36
CA SER A 56 18.86 12.65 -2.29
C SER A 56 18.02 11.64 -3.07
N TYR A 57 16.72 11.88 -3.22
CA TYR A 57 15.82 10.96 -3.91
C TYR A 57 16.02 10.96 -5.43
N SER A 58 16.43 12.08 -6.05
CA SER A 58 16.65 12.15 -7.50
C SER A 58 17.63 11.10 -8.00
N LYS A 59 18.73 10.85 -7.26
CA LYS A 59 19.74 9.82 -7.59
C LYS A 59 19.21 8.40 -7.42
N ILE A 60 18.38 8.16 -6.40
CA ILE A 60 17.75 6.86 -6.18
C ILE A 60 16.81 6.52 -7.32
N MET A 61 15.99 7.49 -7.73
CA MET A 61 14.94 7.32 -8.74
C MET A 61 15.50 6.82 -10.07
N GLN A 62 16.73 7.21 -10.42
CA GLN A 62 17.41 6.77 -11.64
C GLN A 62 17.85 5.30 -11.61
N THR A 63 17.87 4.66 -10.44
CA THR A 63 18.30 3.27 -10.27
C THR A 63 17.15 2.28 -10.21
N LEU A 64 15.90 2.78 -10.21
CA LEU A 64 14.72 1.93 -10.08
C LEU A 64 14.49 1.13 -11.37
N ASP A 65 14.12 -0.14 -11.20
CA ASP A 65 13.60 -0.97 -12.29
C ASP A 65 12.08 -0.83 -12.33
N ILE A 66 11.58 0.08 -13.18
CA ILE A 66 10.15 0.39 -13.25
C ILE A 66 9.51 -0.43 -14.37
N ARG A 67 8.81 -1.51 -13.98
CA ARG A 67 8.07 -2.39 -14.90
C ARG A 67 6.63 -1.93 -15.14
N ALA A 68 5.98 -1.43 -14.08
CA ALA A 68 4.63 -0.90 -14.12
C ALA A 68 4.41 0.05 -12.93
N VAL A 69 3.52 1.03 -13.08
CA VAL A 69 3.04 1.88 -11.97
C VAL A 69 1.53 1.76 -11.83
N ARG A 70 0.95 2.16 -10.70
CA ARG A 70 -0.49 1.97 -10.47
C ARG A 70 -1.38 2.63 -11.54
N GLY A 71 -0.96 3.76 -12.09
CA GLY A 71 -1.72 4.47 -13.11
C GLY A 71 -1.06 5.76 -13.61
N PRO A 72 -1.72 6.45 -14.56
CA PRO A 72 -1.13 7.57 -15.30
C PRO A 72 -0.75 8.76 -14.42
N ARG A 73 -1.48 9.03 -13.32
CA ARG A 73 -1.14 10.11 -12.37
C ARG A 73 0.21 9.88 -11.68
N THR A 74 0.49 8.63 -11.27
CA THR A 74 1.80 8.28 -10.70
C THR A 74 2.89 8.42 -11.74
N ARG A 75 2.67 7.90 -12.96
CA ARG A 75 3.61 8.07 -14.08
C ARG A 75 3.96 9.53 -14.34
N GLN A 76 2.95 10.38 -14.50
CA GLN A 76 3.12 11.80 -14.77
C GLN A 76 3.91 12.51 -13.67
N PHE A 77 3.58 12.24 -12.40
CA PHE A 77 4.30 12.81 -11.26
C PHE A 77 5.79 12.43 -11.28
N LEU A 78 6.10 11.15 -11.51
CA LEU A 78 7.48 10.66 -11.50
C LEU A 78 8.31 11.23 -12.65
N MET A 79 7.74 11.27 -13.85
CA MET A 79 8.40 11.86 -15.02
C MET A 79 8.65 13.36 -14.84
N SER A 80 7.65 14.10 -14.35
CA SER A 80 7.75 15.56 -14.18
C SER A 80 8.63 16.00 -13.01
N THR A 81 8.64 15.24 -11.92
CA THR A 81 9.37 15.62 -10.68
C THR A 81 10.80 15.12 -10.68
N PHE A 82 11.06 13.92 -11.20
CA PHE A 82 12.36 13.26 -11.09
C PHE A 82 13.05 13.05 -12.44
N ASN A 83 12.41 13.41 -13.56
CA ASN A 83 12.94 13.22 -14.91
C ASN A 83 13.39 11.77 -15.18
N ILE A 84 12.61 10.79 -14.69
CA ILE A 84 12.86 9.37 -14.92
C ILE A 84 11.92 8.80 -15.98
N SER A 85 12.40 7.79 -16.73
CA SER A 85 11.57 7.06 -17.67
C SER A 85 10.64 6.10 -16.92
N VAL A 86 9.34 6.17 -17.24
CA VAL A 86 8.31 5.30 -16.68
C VAL A 86 7.49 4.75 -17.85
N PRO A 87 7.39 3.42 -18.01
CA PRO A 87 6.62 2.83 -19.11
C PRO A 87 5.14 3.15 -18.96
N GLU A 88 4.43 3.19 -20.09
CA GLU A 88 2.96 3.26 -20.13
C GLU A 88 2.34 1.89 -19.83
N VAL A 89 2.75 1.30 -18.70
CA VAL A 89 2.25 0.02 -18.21
C VAL A 89 1.64 0.27 -16.84
N TYR A 90 0.35 -0.03 -16.72
CA TYR A 90 -0.45 0.31 -15.56
C TYR A 90 -1.12 -0.90 -14.94
N GLY A 91 -1.30 -0.84 -13.63
CA GLY A 91 -2.12 -1.81 -12.92
C GLY A 91 -1.68 -1.94 -11.47
N ASP A 92 -2.53 -2.61 -10.70
CA ASP A 92 -2.20 -3.11 -9.38
C ASP A 92 -2.21 -4.65 -9.48
N PRO A 93 -1.12 -5.37 -9.19
CA PRO A 93 -1.07 -6.83 -9.25
C PRO A 93 -2.13 -7.51 -8.39
N ALA A 94 -2.72 -6.83 -7.39
CA ALA A 94 -3.86 -7.34 -6.64
C ALA A 94 -5.05 -7.69 -7.54
N LEU A 95 -5.18 -7.05 -8.72
CA LEU A 95 -6.20 -7.40 -9.72
C LEU A 95 -6.03 -8.81 -10.29
N LEU A 96 -4.83 -9.40 -10.17
CA LEU A 96 -4.57 -10.76 -10.59
C LEU A 96 -4.94 -11.80 -9.52
N LEU A 97 -5.20 -11.37 -8.27
CA LEU A 97 -5.51 -12.29 -7.16
C LEU A 97 -6.63 -13.29 -7.48
N PRO A 98 -7.74 -12.94 -8.15
CA PRO A 98 -8.79 -13.91 -8.48
C PRO A 98 -8.31 -15.10 -9.33
N TYR A 99 -7.25 -14.95 -10.11
CA TYR A 99 -6.67 -16.04 -10.93
C TYR A 99 -5.79 -16.98 -10.12
N TYR A 100 -5.21 -16.50 -9.01
CA TYR A 100 -4.29 -17.28 -8.16
C TYR A 100 -4.96 -17.83 -6.90
N LEU A 101 -5.98 -17.13 -6.38
CA LEU A 101 -6.72 -17.47 -5.17
C LEU A 101 -7.99 -18.29 -5.50
N THR A 102 -7.81 -19.46 -6.10
CA THR A 102 -8.89 -20.33 -6.61
C THR A 102 -9.77 -20.96 -5.51
N GLY A 103 -9.28 -21.01 -4.27
CA GLY A 103 -10.00 -21.55 -3.11
C GLY A 103 -11.06 -20.60 -2.53
N TYR A 104 -11.10 -19.34 -2.98
CA TYR A 104 -12.01 -18.34 -2.47
C TYR A 104 -13.05 -17.99 -3.54
N LYS A 105 -14.27 -18.51 -3.37
CA LYS A 105 -15.38 -18.25 -4.28
C LYS A 105 -16.38 -17.34 -3.59
N LYS A 106 -16.77 -16.26 -4.27
CA LYS A 106 -17.88 -15.42 -3.83
C LYS A 106 -19.14 -16.27 -3.74
N ALA A 107 -19.93 -16.09 -2.67
CA ALA A 107 -21.25 -16.70 -2.59
C ALA A 107 -22.11 -16.29 -3.80
N LEU A 108 -22.76 -17.27 -4.44
CA LEU A 108 -23.63 -17.00 -5.60
C LEU A 108 -24.83 -16.14 -5.21
N VAL A 109 -25.29 -16.26 -3.96
CA VAL A 109 -26.31 -15.43 -3.35
C VAL A 109 -25.68 -14.81 -2.09
N PRO A 110 -25.34 -13.51 -2.10
CA PRO A 110 -24.77 -12.86 -0.92
C PRO A 110 -25.82 -12.81 0.20
N THR A 111 -25.45 -13.22 1.42
CA THR A 111 -26.35 -13.10 2.58
C THR A 111 -26.46 -11.66 3.09
N ILE A 112 -25.48 -10.82 2.74
CA ILE A 112 -25.38 -9.42 3.16
C ILE A 112 -25.55 -8.51 1.94
N SER A 113 -26.50 -7.57 2.01
CA SER A 113 -26.77 -6.63 0.92
C SER A 113 -25.74 -5.49 0.84
N LYS A 114 -25.17 -5.09 1.97
CA LYS A 114 -24.18 -4.00 2.09
C LYS A 114 -23.15 -4.31 3.17
N LEU A 115 -21.88 -4.19 2.81
CA LEU A 115 -20.72 -4.43 3.66
C LEU A 115 -19.78 -3.23 3.58
N LEU A 116 -19.27 -2.77 4.71
CA LEU A 116 -18.36 -1.64 4.79
C LEU A 116 -17.03 -2.07 5.45
N ILE A 117 -15.94 -1.98 4.68
CA ILE A 117 -14.59 -2.21 5.21
C ILE A 117 -14.07 -0.89 5.76
N LEU A 118 -13.81 -0.86 7.07
CA LEU A 118 -13.34 0.33 7.76
C LEU A 118 -11.86 0.57 7.47
N HIS A 119 -11.53 1.83 7.24
CA HIS A 119 -10.14 2.27 7.23
C HIS A 119 -9.54 2.09 8.64
N PHE A 120 -8.24 1.80 8.74
CA PHE A 120 -7.60 1.49 10.03
C PHE A 120 -7.74 2.59 11.09
N ARG A 121 -7.92 3.85 10.67
CA ARG A 121 -8.17 4.99 11.57
C ARG A 121 -9.58 4.99 12.17
N ASP A 122 -10.52 4.31 11.54
CA ASP A 122 -11.92 4.23 11.94
C ASP A 122 -12.24 2.89 12.63
N ALA A 123 -11.23 2.01 12.77
CA ALA A 123 -11.37 0.69 13.37
C ALA A 123 -11.91 0.70 14.82
N THR A 124 -11.68 1.79 15.56
CA THR A 124 -12.11 1.96 16.96
C THR A 124 -13.38 2.81 17.09
N ARG A 125 -13.77 3.51 16.02
CA ARG A 125 -14.91 4.41 15.98
C ARG A 125 -15.71 4.02 14.74
N GLY A 126 -16.57 3.02 14.92
CA GLY A 126 -17.47 2.57 13.86
C GLY A 126 -18.19 3.76 13.20
N PRO A 127 -18.50 3.67 11.91
CA PRO A 127 -19.01 4.79 11.13
C PRO A 127 -20.38 5.21 11.67
N THR A 128 -20.60 6.51 11.82
CA THR A 128 -21.94 7.06 12.02
C THR A 128 -22.63 7.09 10.66
N ILE A 129 -23.44 6.07 10.37
CA ILE A 129 -24.19 6.02 9.12
C ILE A 129 -25.58 6.59 9.35
N ALA A 130 -25.97 7.59 8.57
CA ALA A 130 -27.32 8.14 8.61
C ALA A 130 -28.33 7.11 8.08
N GLY A 131 -29.35 6.79 8.88
CA GLY A 131 -30.47 5.90 8.52
C GLY A 131 -30.45 4.53 9.23
N ASN A 132 -31.62 3.89 9.31
CA ASN A 132 -31.84 2.62 10.01
C ASN A 132 -31.38 1.37 9.23
N THR A 133 -30.51 1.50 8.22
CA THR A 133 -30.04 0.30 7.49
C THR A 133 -28.91 -0.36 8.28
N PRO A 134 -29.08 -1.61 8.77
CA PRO A 134 -27.97 -2.33 9.38
C PRO A 134 -26.92 -2.61 8.31
N ILE A 135 -25.74 -2.00 8.45
CA ILE A 135 -24.58 -2.24 7.58
C ILE A 135 -23.56 -3.04 8.37
N VAL A 136 -23.19 -4.19 7.83
CA VAL A 136 -22.12 -4.99 8.41
C VAL A 136 -20.81 -4.24 8.20
N THR A 137 -20.03 -4.09 9.27
CA THR A 137 -18.72 -3.41 9.22
C THR A 137 -17.62 -4.44 9.45
N ILE A 138 -16.55 -4.36 8.66
CA ILE A 138 -15.34 -5.16 8.82
C ILE A 138 -14.20 -4.23 9.18
N ASN A 139 -13.52 -4.53 10.28
CA ASN A 139 -12.26 -3.87 10.62
C ASN A 139 -11.12 -4.46 9.76
N ALA A 140 -10.51 -3.64 8.91
CA ALA A 140 -9.40 -4.05 8.04
C ALA A 140 -8.12 -4.43 8.81
N CYS A 141 -8.05 -4.17 10.12
CA CYS A 141 -6.94 -4.56 10.98
C CYS A 141 -7.05 -6.01 11.50
N LEU A 142 -8.14 -6.72 11.21
CA LEU A 142 -8.27 -8.14 11.54
C LEU A 142 -7.28 -8.99 10.72
N PRO A 143 -6.92 -10.21 11.18
CA PRO A 143 -6.18 -11.16 10.37
C PRO A 143 -6.82 -11.37 8.99
N TRP A 144 -6.00 -11.42 7.94
CA TRP A 144 -6.46 -11.43 6.55
C TRP A 144 -7.48 -12.56 6.27
N ASN A 145 -7.29 -13.74 6.88
CA ASN A 145 -8.17 -14.89 6.73
C ASN A 145 -9.56 -14.65 7.35
N GLN A 146 -9.63 -13.91 8.46
CA GLN A 146 -10.90 -13.52 9.06
C GLN A 146 -11.63 -12.51 8.18
N ILE A 147 -10.91 -11.52 7.64
CA ILE A 147 -11.47 -10.52 6.71
C ILE A 147 -12.07 -11.22 5.50
N ILE A 148 -11.32 -12.14 4.87
CA ILE A 148 -11.81 -12.88 3.71
C ILE A 148 -13.07 -13.70 4.05
N ASN A 149 -13.08 -14.40 5.18
CA ASN A 149 -14.27 -15.15 5.60
C ASN A 149 -15.49 -14.26 5.82
N LEU A 150 -15.31 -13.04 6.34
CA LEU A 150 -16.39 -12.07 6.51
C LEU A 150 -16.87 -11.48 5.16
N ILE A 151 -15.97 -11.31 4.19
CA ILE A 151 -16.31 -10.82 2.84
C ILE A 151 -17.08 -11.86 2.03
N LEU A 152 -16.83 -13.16 2.26
CA LEU A 152 -17.40 -14.25 1.47
C LEU A 152 -18.75 -14.77 1.99
N GLN A 153 -19.26 -14.27 3.12
CA GLN A 153 -20.63 -14.49 3.59
C GLN A 153 -21.66 -13.89 2.64
#